data_AF-A0A8B6CGP6-F1
#
_entry.id   AF-A0A8B6CGP6-F1
#
_cell.length_a   1.000
_cell.length_b   1.000
_cell.length_c   1.000
_cell.angle_alpha   90.00
_cell.angle_beta   90.00
_cell.angle_gamma   90.00
#
_symmetry.space_group_name_H-M   'P 1'
#
loop_
_entity.id
_entity.type
_entity.pdbx_description
1 polymer ?
#
loop_
_entity_poly.entity_id
_entity_poly.type
_entity_poly.pdbx_seq_one_letter_code
_entity_poly.pdbx_strand_id
1 'polypeptide(L)'
;NGGECLRAFASVGLEQVMVWHDEQGHNGLYYIIQVISKLLDPKTSEHTASFVGRLVSVVIGKVGSQLGENLDLMLRAVLSKMQQAETLTVIQSLVIVFAQLINTQIEAVLEFLTSVPDPMGKPALQFVLREWCSRQHLFFGSYEKKVCAIALSKLLLHTIQSNDKRLQDITVQGDQIEPETNEIRTRSKTKHTPTQWTTVPVLVKIYKLLINELSNQIEENMAKQKDDSLSQEDEDEGWGDEEENDNDDEVALSGQSLSSLIDAMSEDYINGLDDVEEEEDPDYKKDPIYQIDLQAYLTEFIQSLSQQPCYAMFCAHHNEAEKCVLRTINIPV
;
A
#
# COMPACT_ATOMS: atom_id res chain seq x y z
N ASN A 1 20.58 1.21 7.23
CA ASN A 1 19.63 1.73 8.25
C ASN A 1 19.73 0.85 9.50
N GLY A 2 19.91 1.41 10.70
CA GLY A 2 20.04 0.63 11.94
C GLY A 2 18.77 -0.15 12.32
N GLY A 3 17.58 0.37 12.02
CA GLY A 3 16.32 -0.33 12.25
C GLY A 3 16.18 -1.60 11.42
N GLU A 4 16.56 -1.54 10.14
CA GLU A 4 16.57 -2.72 9.25
C GLU A 4 17.58 -3.79 9.71
N CYS A 5 18.73 -3.37 10.27
CA CYS A 5 19.68 -4.31 10.86
C CYS A 5 19.07 -5.06 12.05
N LEU A 6 18.39 -4.34 12.96
CA LEU A 6 17.68 -4.97 14.08
C LEU A 6 16.52 -5.85 13.61
N ARG A 7 15.84 -5.49 12.52
CA ARG A 7 14.83 -6.33 11.89
C ARG A 7 15.43 -7.64 11.43
N ALA A 8 16.59 -7.61 10.76
CA ALA A 8 17.29 -8.82 10.33
C ALA A 8 17.68 -9.71 11.52
N PHE A 9 18.18 -9.13 12.62
CA PHE A 9 18.44 -9.87 13.86
C PHE A 9 17.18 -10.51 14.44
N ALA A 10 16.08 -9.76 14.53
CA ALA A 10 14.80 -10.26 15.01
C ALA A 10 14.22 -11.34 14.07
N SER A 11 14.46 -11.22 12.77
CA SER A 11 14.01 -12.19 11.79
C SER A 11 14.81 -13.50 11.84
N VAL A 12 16.13 -13.43 11.83
CA VAL A 12 16.97 -14.62 11.69
C VAL A 12 17.28 -15.29 13.02
N GLY A 13 17.48 -14.50 14.09
CA GLY A 13 18.08 -14.96 15.34
C GLY A 13 17.35 -14.50 16.60
N LEU A 14 16.01 -14.41 16.58
CA LEU A 14 15.24 -13.90 17.72
C LEU A 14 15.58 -14.59 19.05
N GLU A 15 15.76 -15.90 19.05
CA GLU A 15 16.12 -16.65 20.27
C GLU A 15 17.43 -16.17 20.87
N GLN A 16 18.45 -15.94 20.04
CA GLN A 16 19.75 -15.44 20.49
C GLN A 16 19.64 -14.00 21.01
N VAL A 17 18.83 -13.17 20.34
CA VAL A 17 18.54 -11.80 20.77
C VAL A 17 17.84 -11.77 22.14
N MET A 18 16.94 -12.71 22.41
CA MET A 18 16.24 -12.79 23.70
C MET A 18 17.10 -13.37 24.83
N VAL A 19 18.04 -14.27 24.50
CA VAL A 19 18.96 -14.89 25.47
C VAL A 19 20.12 -13.97 25.84
N TRP A 20 20.54 -13.09 24.93
CA TRP A 20 21.56 -12.09 25.23
C TRP A 20 21.04 -11.06 26.24
N HIS A 21 21.89 -10.68 27.21
CA HIS A 21 21.60 -9.67 28.23
C HIS A 21 22.80 -8.73 28.42
N ASP A 22 22.53 -7.46 28.73
CA ASP A 22 23.54 -6.50 29.16
C ASP A 22 23.93 -6.70 30.65
N GLU A 23 24.86 -5.88 31.14
CA GLU A 23 25.28 -5.90 32.56
C GLU A 23 24.16 -5.49 33.54
N GLN A 24 23.09 -4.85 33.04
CA GLN A 24 21.96 -4.36 33.82
C GLN A 24 20.78 -5.35 33.81
N GLY A 25 20.87 -6.44 33.04
CA GLY A 25 19.84 -7.47 32.89
C GLY A 25 18.80 -7.17 31.80
N HIS A 26 19.02 -6.19 30.93
CA HIS A 26 18.18 -5.94 29.76
C HIS A 26 18.55 -6.89 28.62
N ASN A 27 17.56 -7.58 28.05
CA ASN A 27 17.78 -8.44 26.90
C ASN A 27 17.79 -7.68 25.56
N GLY A 28 18.12 -8.36 24.46
CA GLY A 28 18.16 -7.72 23.14
C GLY A 28 16.80 -7.20 22.66
N LEU A 29 15.71 -7.87 23.03
CA LEU A 29 14.34 -7.43 22.71
C LEU A 29 14.03 -6.06 23.36
N TYR A 30 14.49 -5.83 24.59
CA TYR A 30 14.35 -4.54 25.25
C TYR A 30 14.96 -3.42 24.40
N TYR A 31 16.17 -3.60 23.87
CA TYR A 31 16.81 -2.59 23.01
C TYR A 31 16.10 -2.40 21.68
N ILE A 32 15.57 -3.47 21.08
CA ILE A 32 14.75 -3.36 19.86
C ILE A 32 13.52 -2.51 20.13
N ILE A 33 12.82 -2.75 21.25
CA ILE A 33 11.64 -1.95 21.65
C ILE A 33 12.04 -0.49 21.87
N GLN A 34 13.15 -0.21 22.55
CA GLN A 34 13.66 1.16 22.74
C GLN A 34 13.96 1.87 21.41
N VAL A 35 14.55 1.15 20.44
CA VAL A 35 14.80 1.70 19.11
C VAL A 35 13.48 1.96 18.38
N ILE A 36 12.51 1.04 18.42
CA ILE A 36 11.18 1.26 17.86
C ILE A 36 10.53 2.51 18.47
N SER A 37 10.54 2.65 19.80
CA SER A 37 10.02 3.83 20.48
C SER A 37 10.69 5.13 20.03
N LYS A 38 12.01 5.10 19.80
CA LYS A 38 12.76 6.26 19.30
C LYS A 38 12.44 6.58 17.83
N LEU A 39 12.30 5.57 16.97
CA LEU A 39 11.93 5.75 15.56
C LEU A 39 10.50 6.25 15.40
N LEU A 40 9.60 5.88 16.31
CA LEU A 40 8.21 6.32 16.36
C LEU A 40 8.00 7.59 17.20
N ASP A 41 9.06 8.20 17.75
CA ASP A 41 8.91 9.42 18.55
C ASP A 41 8.37 10.55 17.67
N PRO A 42 7.17 11.11 17.95
CA PRO A 42 6.61 12.21 17.18
C PRO A 42 7.51 13.46 17.18
N LYS A 43 8.36 13.64 18.19
CA LYS A 43 9.25 14.83 18.27
C LYS A 43 10.40 14.79 17.26
N THR A 44 10.64 13.64 16.64
CA THR A 44 11.69 13.46 15.63
C THR A 44 11.12 13.55 14.21
N SER A 45 11.98 13.72 13.21
CA SER A 45 11.59 13.75 11.80
C SER A 45 10.68 12.57 11.43
N GLU A 46 9.66 12.79 10.61
CA GLU A 46 8.77 11.71 10.14
C GLU A 46 9.54 10.58 9.44
N HIS A 47 10.64 10.90 8.75
CA HIS A 47 11.45 9.95 7.98
C HIS A 47 12.16 8.90 8.85
N THR A 48 12.21 9.08 10.17
CA THR A 48 12.66 8.01 11.07
C THR A 48 11.76 6.77 10.99
N ALA A 49 10.51 6.94 10.55
CA ALA A 49 9.52 5.88 10.43
C ALA A 49 9.40 5.29 9.00
N SER A 50 10.23 5.69 8.03
CA SER A 50 10.13 5.20 6.64
C SER A 50 10.23 3.67 6.49
N PHE A 51 10.91 2.98 7.41
CA PHE A 51 11.06 1.52 7.39
C PHE A 51 10.64 0.85 8.71
N VAL A 52 10.18 1.62 9.68
CA VAL A 52 9.88 1.09 11.03
C VAL A 52 8.72 0.10 11.01
N GLY A 53 7.81 0.21 10.03
CA GLY A 53 6.70 -0.74 9.85
C GLY A 53 7.20 -2.18 9.74
N ARG A 54 8.20 -2.43 8.88
CA ARG A 54 8.78 -3.78 8.70
C ARG A 54 9.35 -4.34 10.00
N LEU A 55 10.08 -3.52 10.77
CA LEU A 55 10.63 -3.92 12.07
C LEU A 55 9.52 -4.25 13.08
N VAL A 56 8.53 -3.36 13.22
CA VAL A 56 7.38 -3.54 14.12
C VAL A 56 6.65 -4.83 13.78
N SER A 57 6.38 -5.05 12.51
CA SER A 57 5.71 -6.24 12.00
C SER A 57 6.45 -7.54 12.31
N VAL A 58 7.76 -7.60 12.09
CA VAL A 58 8.57 -8.78 12.41
C VAL A 58 8.57 -9.05 13.92
N VAL A 59 8.69 -8.00 14.74
CA VAL A 59 8.66 -8.12 16.21
C VAL A 59 7.29 -8.64 16.68
N ILE A 60 6.19 -8.06 16.20
CA ILE A 60 4.84 -8.50 16.52
C ILE A 60 4.61 -9.96 16.09
N GLY A 61 4.99 -10.30 14.85
CA GLY A 61 4.76 -11.64 14.29
C GLY A 61 5.56 -12.73 14.99
N LYS A 62 6.80 -12.45 15.43
CA LYS A 62 7.67 -13.46 16.03
C LYS A 62 7.65 -13.49 17.56
N VAL A 63 7.52 -12.35 18.22
CA VAL A 63 7.47 -12.27 19.69
C VAL A 63 6.04 -12.53 20.19
N GLY A 64 5.04 -12.05 19.46
CA GLY A 64 3.63 -12.30 19.74
C GLY A 64 3.23 -11.89 21.16
N SER A 65 2.62 -12.82 21.89
CA SER A 65 2.07 -12.59 23.23
C SER A 65 3.11 -12.17 24.27
N GLN A 66 4.41 -12.45 24.05
CA GLN A 66 5.47 -12.05 24.99
C GLN A 66 5.71 -10.53 25.02
N LEU A 67 5.16 -9.78 24.06
CA LEU A 67 5.22 -8.31 24.07
C LEU A 67 4.42 -7.70 25.23
N GLY A 68 3.32 -8.33 25.65
CA GLY A 68 2.45 -7.82 26.71
C GLY A 68 2.04 -6.36 26.47
N GLU A 69 2.25 -5.51 27.48
CA GLU A 69 1.93 -4.07 27.44
C GLU A 69 2.73 -3.29 26.37
N ASN A 70 3.90 -3.81 25.94
CA ASN A 70 4.70 -3.15 24.90
C ASN A 70 4.00 -3.11 23.54
N LEU A 71 3.09 -4.05 23.26
CA LEU A 71 2.32 -4.04 22.03
C LEU A 71 1.41 -2.81 21.96
N ASP A 72 0.62 -2.55 23.01
CA ASP A 72 -0.27 -1.39 23.09
C ASP A 72 0.52 -0.08 23.00
N LEU A 73 1.64 0.04 23.72
CA LEU A 73 2.53 1.19 23.65
C LEU A 73 3.10 1.42 22.24
N MET A 74 3.50 0.34 21.55
CA MET A 74 4.03 0.40 20.19
C MET A 74 2.96 0.86 19.20
N LEU A 75 1.75 0.29 19.26
CA LEU A 75 0.65 0.69 18.38
C LEU A 75 0.21 2.14 18.64
N ARG A 76 0.20 2.59 19.89
CA ARG A 76 -0.02 4.02 20.22
C ARG A 76 1.06 4.92 19.64
N ALA A 77 2.32 4.48 19.67
CA ALA A 77 3.42 5.23 19.06
C ALA A 77 3.29 5.29 17.53
N VAL A 78 2.86 4.19 16.88
CA VAL A 78 2.52 4.17 15.44
C VAL A 78 1.42 5.19 15.14
N LEU A 79 0.31 5.20 15.90
CA LEU A 79 -0.77 6.18 15.74
C LEU A 79 -0.27 7.63 15.92
N SER A 80 0.52 7.87 16.96
CA SER A 80 1.05 9.20 17.24
C SER A 80 1.98 9.71 16.14
N LYS A 81 2.80 8.84 15.55
CA LYS A 81 3.70 9.18 14.44
C LYS A 81 2.92 9.40 13.15
N MET A 82 1.90 8.58 12.90
CA MET A 82 1.03 8.66 11.72
C MET A 82 0.26 9.99 11.67
N GLN A 83 -0.12 10.56 12.82
CA GLN A 83 -0.79 11.87 12.90
C GLN A 83 0.06 13.06 12.43
N GLN A 84 1.39 12.91 12.41
CA GLN A 84 2.32 13.97 12.02
C GLN A 84 2.98 13.69 10.67
N ALA A 85 2.76 12.51 10.11
CA ALA A 85 3.35 12.11 8.86
C ALA A 85 2.52 12.65 7.69
N GLU A 86 3.21 13.22 6.70
CA GLU A 86 2.64 13.67 5.44
C GLU A 86 3.20 12.89 4.27
N THR A 87 4.45 12.40 4.40
CA THR A 87 5.13 11.65 3.35
C THR A 87 4.51 10.27 3.15
N LEU A 88 4.19 9.95 1.89
CA LEU A 88 3.54 8.70 1.49
C LEU A 88 4.29 7.44 1.98
N THR A 89 5.61 7.40 1.82
CA THR A 89 6.43 6.25 2.23
C THR A 89 6.35 5.98 3.74
N VAL A 90 6.27 7.05 4.54
CA VAL A 90 6.12 6.96 6.00
C VAL A 90 4.71 6.48 6.36
N ILE A 91 3.67 7.06 5.74
CA ILE A 91 2.29 6.64 5.98
C ILE A 91 2.08 5.18 5.59
N GLN A 92 2.57 4.76 4.41
CA GLN A 92 2.50 3.37 3.97
C GLN A 92 3.15 2.43 4.98
N SER A 93 4.38 2.72 5.41
CA SER A 93 5.11 1.95 6.43
C SER A 93 4.29 1.78 7.72
N LEU A 94 3.66 2.84 8.22
CA LEU A 94 2.86 2.81 9.45
C LEU A 94 1.50 2.09 9.26
N VAL A 95 0.85 2.28 8.12
CA VAL A 95 -0.44 1.63 7.79
C VAL A 95 -0.28 0.11 7.66
N ILE A 96 0.82 -0.36 7.06
CA ILE A 96 1.09 -1.79 6.88
C ILE A 96 1.09 -2.55 8.21
N VAL A 97 1.54 -1.92 9.31
CA VAL A 97 1.48 -2.52 10.65
C VAL A 97 0.05 -2.93 11.00
N PHE A 98 -0.92 -2.02 10.80
CA PHE A 98 -2.33 -2.32 11.04
C PHE A 98 -2.90 -3.29 10.01
N ALA A 99 -2.50 -3.20 8.73
CA ALA A 99 -2.96 -4.12 7.69
C ALA A 99 -2.58 -5.58 8.03
N GLN A 100 -1.34 -5.82 8.45
CA GLN A 100 -0.89 -7.17 8.84
C GLN A 100 -1.56 -7.67 10.12
N LEU A 101 -1.79 -6.79 11.09
CA LEU A 101 -2.57 -7.15 12.27
C LEU A 101 -4.02 -7.46 11.93
N ILE A 102 -4.66 -6.73 11.02
CA ILE A 102 -6.02 -7.05 10.54
C ILE A 102 -6.06 -8.41 9.85
N ASN A 103 -4.99 -8.76 9.13
CA ASN A 103 -4.89 -10.06 8.47
C ASN A 103 -4.84 -11.24 9.44
N THR A 104 -4.47 -11.02 10.71
CA THR A 104 -4.28 -12.07 11.72
C THR A 104 -5.26 -11.98 12.91
N GLN A 105 -5.63 -10.78 13.35
CA GLN A 105 -6.33 -10.48 14.60
C GLN A 105 -7.29 -9.28 14.45
N ILE A 106 -8.21 -9.34 13.47
CA ILE A 106 -9.08 -8.22 13.12
C ILE A 106 -9.90 -7.68 14.31
N GLU A 107 -10.50 -8.52 15.14
CA GLU A 107 -11.32 -8.10 16.28
C GLU A 107 -10.50 -7.30 17.30
N ALA A 108 -9.30 -7.79 17.63
CA ALA A 108 -8.40 -7.15 18.58
C ALA A 108 -7.94 -5.78 18.07
N VAL A 109 -7.64 -5.66 16.77
CA VAL A 109 -7.27 -4.37 16.15
C VAL A 109 -8.44 -3.39 16.23
N LEU A 110 -9.66 -3.83 15.89
CA LEU A 110 -10.83 -2.97 15.93
C LEU A 110 -11.15 -2.53 17.37
N GLU A 111 -11.03 -3.42 18.35
CA GLU A 111 -11.19 -3.08 19.77
C GLU A 111 -10.15 -2.06 20.23
N PHE A 112 -8.86 -2.30 19.93
CA PHE A 112 -7.77 -1.39 20.24
C PHE A 112 -8.02 0.00 19.62
N LEU A 113 -8.20 0.08 18.30
CA LEU A 113 -8.40 1.34 17.58
C LEU A 113 -9.67 2.09 18.00
N THR A 114 -10.67 1.38 18.54
CA THR A 114 -11.88 2.02 19.08
C THR A 114 -11.65 2.57 20.48
N SER A 115 -10.82 1.90 21.28
CA SER A 115 -10.52 2.29 22.66
C SER A 115 -9.57 3.50 22.76
N VAL A 116 -8.73 3.71 21.75
CA VAL A 116 -7.76 4.81 21.72
C VAL A 116 -8.41 6.07 21.14
N PRO A 117 -8.43 7.21 21.86
CA PRO A 117 -8.89 8.47 21.30
C PRO A 117 -7.84 9.11 20.39
N ASP A 118 -8.28 9.72 19.30
CA ASP A 118 -7.52 10.64 18.48
C ASP A 118 -7.39 12.02 19.18
N PRO A 119 -6.63 12.99 18.61
CA PRO A 119 -6.46 14.32 19.21
C PRO A 119 -7.76 15.12 19.30
N MET A 120 -8.81 14.72 18.57
CA MET A 120 -10.15 15.31 18.60
C MET A 120 -11.12 14.57 19.54
N GLY A 121 -10.64 13.56 20.28
CA GLY A 121 -11.45 12.75 21.19
C GLY A 121 -12.35 11.72 20.50
N LYS A 122 -12.16 11.46 19.20
CA LYS A 122 -12.88 10.42 18.46
C LYS A 122 -12.08 9.12 18.44
N PRO A 123 -12.72 7.96 18.18
CA PRO A 123 -11.98 6.71 18.05
C PRO A 123 -10.88 6.79 16.97
N ALA A 124 -9.67 6.34 17.29
CA ALA A 124 -8.54 6.30 16.37
C ALA A 124 -8.82 5.48 15.11
N LEU A 125 -9.76 4.53 15.17
CA LEU A 125 -10.26 3.79 14.01
C LEU A 125 -10.68 4.70 12.86
N GLN A 126 -11.41 5.79 13.16
CA GLN A 126 -11.84 6.74 12.14
C GLN A 126 -10.65 7.46 11.50
N PHE A 127 -9.66 7.84 12.30
CA PHE A 127 -8.43 8.48 11.82
C PHE A 127 -7.65 7.53 10.89
N VAL A 128 -7.37 6.30 11.34
CA VAL A 128 -6.59 5.32 10.57
C VAL A 128 -7.26 5.02 9.23
N LEU A 129 -8.58 4.78 9.21
CA LEU A 129 -9.30 4.47 7.98
C LEU A 129 -9.35 5.65 7.01
N ARG A 130 -9.44 6.89 7.50
CA ARG A 130 -9.41 8.09 6.67
C ARG A 130 -8.06 8.26 5.99
N GLU A 131 -6.99 8.17 6.76
CA GLU A 131 -5.63 8.34 6.27
C GLU A 131 -5.20 7.21 5.33
N TRP A 132 -5.62 5.97 5.64
CA TRP A 132 -5.36 4.82 4.79
C TRP A 132 -6.15 4.90 3.48
N CYS A 133 -7.48 5.05 3.54
CA CYS A 133 -8.32 5.05 2.34
C CYS A 133 -8.04 6.24 1.40
N SER A 134 -7.49 7.35 1.91
CA SER A 134 -7.10 8.49 1.08
C SER A 134 -5.82 8.25 0.28
N ARG A 135 -4.96 7.32 0.70
CA ARG A 135 -3.63 7.07 0.10
C ARG A 135 -3.42 5.66 -0.43
N GLN A 136 -4.34 4.73 -0.20
CA GLN A 136 -4.21 3.32 -0.64
C GLN A 136 -3.83 3.19 -2.12
N HIS A 137 -4.44 3.98 -3.01
CA HIS A 137 -4.18 3.97 -4.46
C HIS A 137 -2.76 4.44 -4.85
N LEU A 138 -2.01 5.00 -3.91
CA LEU A 138 -0.64 5.46 -4.11
C LEU A 138 0.40 4.48 -3.53
N PHE A 139 -0.04 3.41 -2.85
CA PHE A 139 0.88 2.45 -2.26
C PHE A 139 1.63 1.65 -3.33
N PHE A 140 2.90 1.37 -3.07
CA PHE A 140 3.81 0.68 -3.98
C PHE A 140 4.46 -0.54 -3.30
N GLY A 141 5.10 -1.41 -4.09
CA GLY A 141 5.64 -2.70 -3.65
C GLY A 141 4.61 -3.83 -3.80
N SER A 142 4.99 -4.91 -4.48
CA SER A 142 4.06 -6.01 -4.82
C SER A 142 3.47 -6.68 -3.56
N TYR A 143 4.32 -6.94 -2.57
CA TYR A 143 3.91 -7.55 -1.31
C TYR A 143 3.05 -6.60 -0.47
N GLU A 144 3.46 -5.34 -0.34
CA GLU A 144 2.77 -4.31 0.43
C GLU A 144 1.36 -4.04 -0.11
N LYS A 145 1.18 -3.91 -1.44
CA LYS A 145 -0.14 -3.79 -2.09
C LYS A 145 -1.03 -4.99 -1.73
N LYS A 146 -0.49 -6.20 -1.84
CA LYS A 146 -1.22 -7.45 -1.55
C LYS A 146 -1.67 -7.55 -0.10
N VAL A 147 -0.80 -7.26 0.86
CA VAL A 147 -1.12 -7.23 2.30
C VAL A 147 -2.26 -6.26 2.59
N CYS A 148 -2.19 -5.05 2.03
CA CYS A 148 -3.20 -4.01 2.22
C CYS A 148 -4.54 -4.38 1.57
N ALA A 149 -4.54 -4.87 0.34
CA ALA A 149 -5.75 -5.27 -0.39
C ALA A 149 -6.49 -6.42 0.31
N ILE A 150 -5.77 -7.43 0.81
CA ILE A 150 -6.38 -8.53 1.57
C ILE A 150 -6.92 -8.03 2.91
N ALA A 151 -6.18 -7.17 3.61
CA ALA A 151 -6.64 -6.60 4.88
C ALA A 151 -7.94 -5.79 4.70
N LEU A 152 -8.00 -4.96 3.65
CA LEU A 152 -9.20 -4.20 3.29
C LEU A 152 -10.37 -5.12 2.91
N SER A 153 -10.11 -6.20 2.18
CA SER A 153 -11.13 -7.20 1.82
C SER A 153 -11.69 -7.91 3.05
N LYS A 154 -10.82 -8.34 3.97
CA LYS A 154 -11.22 -8.95 5.26
C LYS A 154 -12.00 -7.96 6.13
N LEU A 155 -11.56 -6.71 6.19
CA LEU A 155 -12.24 -5.67 6.94
C LEU A 155 -13.67 -5.43 6.42
N LEU A 156 -13.82 -5.34 5.10
CA LEU A 156 -15.12 -5.18 4.45
C LEU A 156 -16.04 -6.37 4.76
N LEU A 157 -15.54 -7.60 4.56
CA LEU A 157 -16.30 -8.83 4.80
C LEU A 157 -16.72 -8.96 6.27
N HIS A 158 -15.78 -8.77 7.19
CA HIS A 158 -16.05 -8.84 8.63
C HIS A 158 -17.13 -7.82 9.03
N THR A 159 -17.03 -6.58 8.54
CA THR A 159 -18.03 -5.56 8.86
C THR A 159 -19.43 -5.94 8.38
N ILE A 160 -19.55 -6.50 7.19
CA ILE A 160 -20.84 -6.94 6.61
C ILE A 160 -21.40 -8.13 7.40
N GLN A 161 -20.58 -9.14 7.68
CA GLN A 161 -21.00 -10.37 8.36
C GLN A 161 -21.40 -10.13 9.83
N SER A 162 -20.62 -9.31 10.54
CA SER A 162 -20.85 -9.00 11.97
C SER A 162 -21.81 -7.82 12.17
N ASN A 163 -22.24 -7.15 11.10
CA ASN A 163 -23.01 -5.90 11.15
C ASN A 163 -22.37 -4.86 12.09
N ASP A 164 -21.05 -4.68 11.95
CA ASP A 164 -20.24 -3.88 12.88
C ASP A 164 -20.50 -2.38 12.70
N LYS A 165 -21.23 -1.81 13.66
CA LYS A 165 -21.61 -0.39 13.65
C LYS A 165 -20.42 0.56 13.76
N ARG A 166 -19.27 0.10 14.28
CA ARG A 166 -18.07 0.94 14.46
C ARG A 166 -17.59 1.52 13.12
N LEU A 167 -17.78 0.78 12.03
CA LEU A 167 -17.38 1.20 10.68
C LEU A 167 -18.51 1.83 9.87
N GLN A 168 -19.78 1.49 10.16
CA GLN A 168 -20.93 1.96 9.39
C GLN A 168 -21.10 3.49 9.44
N ASP A 169 -20.78 4.11 10.57
CA ASP A 169 -20.92 5.56 10.77
C ASP A 169 -19.72 6.37 10.23
N ILE A 170 -18.68 5.69 9.76
CA ILE A 170 -17.47 6.35 9.27
C ILE A 170 -17.68 6.75 7.81
N THR A 171 -17.62 8.07 7.56
CA THR A 171 -17.57 8.64 6.21
C THR A 171 -16.17 9.17 5.88
N VAL A 172 -15.81 9.04 4.61
CA VAL A 172 -14.51 9.41 4.05
C VAL A 172 -14.69 10.14 2.71
N GLN A 173 -13.63 10.80 2.25
CA GLN A 173 -13.58 11.44 0.95
C GLN A 173 -13.66 10.39 -0.17
N GLY A 174 -14.61 10.57 -1.08
CA GLY A 174 -14.86 9.72 -2.25
C GLY A 174 -14.16 10.26 -3.50
N ASP A 175 -14.88 10.23 -4.61
CA ASP A 175 -14.40 10.65 -5.93
C ASP A 175 -14.42 12.18 -6.08
N GLN A 176 -13.53 12.70 -6.91
CA GLN A 176 -13.50 14.10 -7.30
C GLN A 176 -14.74 14.42 -8.14
N ILE A 177 -15.43 15.52 -7.81
CA ILE A 177 -16.55 16.00 -8.62
C ILE A 177 -15.98 16.79 -9.79
N GLU A 178 -16.22 16.29 -11.01
CA GLU A 178 -15.82 16.98 -12.23
C GLU A 178 -16.62 18.29 -12.39
N PRO A 179 -15.94 19.44 -12.59
CA PRO A 179 -16.64 20.67 -12.92
C PRO A 179 -17.24 20.57 -14.33
N GLU A 180 -18.35 21.25 -14.58
CA GLU A 180 -19.04 21.26 -15.87
C GLU A 180 -18.17 21.75 -17.05
N THR A 181 -17.06 22.43 -16.76
CA THR A 181 -16.13 22.94 -17.77
C THR A 181 -14.89 22.05 -17.88
N ASN A 182 -14.69 21.45 -19.06
CA ASN A 182 -13.56 20.59 -19.43
C ASN A 182 -12.22 21.35 -19.61
N GLU A 183 -12.02 22.46 -18.89
CA GLU A 183 -10.80 23.26 -19.01
C GLU A 183 -9.66 22.68 -18.17
N ILE A 184 -8.45 22.72 -18.74
CA ILE A 184 -7.20 22.39 -18.03
C ILE A 184 -7.11 23.22 -16.74
N ARG A 185 -7.10 22.54 -15.59
CA ARG A 185 -6.98 23.16 -14.26
C ARG A 185 -5.52 23.32 -13.89
N THR A 186 -5.05 24.57 -13.92
CA THR A 186 -3.74 24.94 -13.38
C THR A 186 -3.84 25.24 -11.88
N ARG A 187 -2.72 25.15 -11.15
CA ARG A 187 -2.63 25.41 -9.69
C ARG A 187 -3.27 26.75 -9.28
N SER A 188 -3.23 27.76 -10.15
CA SER A 188 -3.83 29.09 -9.93
C SER A 188 -5.37 29.06 -9.99
N LYS A 189 -5.96 28.29 -10.92
CA LYS A 189 -7.43 28.16 -11.07
C LYS A 189 -8.05 27.43 -9.89
N THR A 190 -7.39 26.39 -9.35
CA THR A 190 -7.87 25.64 -8.18
C THR A 190 -7.93 26.47 -6.90
N LYS A 191 -7.13 27.55 -6.79
CA LYS A 191 -7.25 28.51 -5.68
C LYS A 191 -8.56 29.33 -5.73
N HIS A 192 -9.10 29.58 -6.92
CA HIS A 192 -10.33 30.37 -7.11
C HIS A 192 -11.59 29.51 -7.19
N THR A 193 -11.46 28.24 -7.61
CA THR A 193 -12.53 27.25 -7.58
C THR A 193 -11.95 25.96 -6.98
N PRO A 194 -12.12 25.72 -5.67
CA PRO A 194 -11.55 24.56 -5.00
C PRO A 194 -12.14 23.27 -5.58
N THR A 195 -11.30 22.22 -5.65
CA THR A 195 -11.73 20.90 -6.05
C THR A 195 -12.77 20.36 -5.06
N GLN A 196 -13.95 20.02 -5.54
CA GLN A 196 -14.99 19.41 -4.73
C GLN A 196 -14.87 17.90 -4.79
N TRP A 197 -15.17 17.25 -3.68
CA TRP A 197 -15.08 15.81 -3.53
C TRP A 197 -16.39 15.28 -2.95
N THR A 198 -16.80 14.11 -3.39
CA THR A 198 -17.93 13.41 -2.79
C THR A 198 -17.56 12.92 -1.38
N THR A 199 -18.57 12.66 -0.56
CA THR A 199 -18.41 12.00 0.74
C THR A 199 -19.19 10.70 0.70
N VAL A 200 -18.53 9.59 1.02
CA VAL A 200 -19.11 8.24 0.94
C VAL A 200 -18.88 7.47 2.23
N PRO A 201 -19.70 6.44 2.54
CA PRO A 201 -19.42 5.49 3.61
C PRO A 201 -18.05 4.83 3.40
N VAL A 202 -17.32 4.56 4.48
CA VAL A 202 -15.98 3.97 4.40
C VAL A 202 -15.99 2.63 3.68
N LEU A 203 -17.03 1.82 3.87
CA LEU A 203 -17.17 0.52 3.19
C LEU A 203 -17.25 0.68 1.67
N VAL A 204 -17.98 1.70 1.20
CA VAL A 204 -18.05 2.03 -0.23
C VAL A 204 -16.68 2.45 -0.75
N LYS A 205 -15.94 3.28 0.00
CA LYS A 205 -14.58 3.67 -0.40
C LYS A 205 -13.63 2.47 -0.45
N ILE A 206 -13.67 1.59 0.55
CA ILE A 206 -12.86 0.36 0.59
C ILE A 206 -13.16 -0.49 -0.65
N TYR A 207 -14.43 -0.72 -0.94
CA TYR A 207 -14.84 -1.46 -2.14
C TYR A 207 -14.31 -0.84 -3.44
N LYS A 208 -14.41 0.50 -3.61
CA LYS A 208 -13.83 1.21 -4.76
C LYS A 208 -12.31 1.06 -4.87
N LEU A 209 -11.60 1.08 -3.73
CA LEU A 209 -10.15 0.86 -3.70
C LEU A 209 -9.79 -0.56 -4.11
N LEU A 210 -10.60 -1.57 -3.75
CA LEU A 210 -10.38 -2.95 -4.20
C LEU A 210 -10.61 -3.12 -5.71
N ILE A 211 -11.59 -2.41 -6.29
CA ILE A 211 -11.76 -2.37 -7.75
C ILE A 211 -10.55 -1.72 -8.42
N ASN A 212 -10.06 -0.60 -7.88
CA ASN A 212 -8.88 0.07 -8.42
C ASN A 212 -7.65 -0.84 -8.37
N GLU A 213 -7.42 -1.55 -7.26
CA GLU A 213 -6.33 -2.52 -7.17
C GLU A 213 -6.50 -3.67 -8.17
N LEU A 214 -7.72 -4.18 -8.36
CA LEU A 214 -7.99 -5.19 -9.38
C LEU A 214 -7.67 -4.67 -10.80
N SER A 215 -8.00 -3.41 -11.11
CA SER A 215 -7.65 -2.76 -12.38
C SER A 215 -6.13 -2.76 -12.58
N ASN A 216 -5.39 -2.32 -11.56
CA ASN A 216 -3.93 -2.28 -11.60
C ASN A 216 -3.34 -3.68 -11.82
N GLN A 217 -3.86 -4.70 -11.13
CA GLN A 217 -3.40 -6.09 -11.29
C GLN A 217 -3.69 -6.65 -12.69
N ILE A 218 -4.85 -6.32 -13.28
CA ILE A 218 -5.20 -6.72 -14.65
C ILE A 218 -4.24 -6.05 -15.65
N GLU A 219 -3.96 -4.76 -15.48
CA GLU A 219 -3.02 -4.00 -16.32
C GLU A 219 -1.58 -4.54 -16.20
N GLU A 220 -1.08 -4.75 -14.97
CA GLU A 220 0.24 -5.33 -14.69
C GLU A 220 0.40 -6.72 -15.36
N ASN A 221 -0.62 -7.58 -15.27
CA ASN A 221 -0.56 -8.92 -15.87
C ASN A 221 -0.68 -8.91 -17.40
N MET A 222 -1.46 -7.98 -17.98
CA MET A 222 -1.52 -7.81 -19.44
C MET A 222 -0.19 -7.30 -20.00
N ALA A 223 0.50 -6.40 -19.29
CA ALA A 223 1.81 -5.91 -19.69
C ALA A 223 2.85 -7.04 -19.72
N LYS A 224 2.91 -7.87 -18.67
CA LYS A 224 3.81 -9.03 -18.59
C LYS A 224 3.58 -10.05 -19.71
N GLN A 225 2.33 -10.36 -20.04
CA GLN A 225 2.01 -11.27 -21.14
C GLN A 225 2.45 -10.75 -22.50
N LYS A 226 2.41 -9.43 -22.71
CA LYS A 226 2.85 -8.79 -23.94
C LYS A 226 4.38 -8.86 -24.09
N ASP A 227 5.11 -8.68 -22.99
CA ASP A 227 6.57 -8.75 -22.95
C ASP A 227 7.09 -10.18 -23.18
N ASP A 228 6.47 -11.17 -22.54
CA ASP A 228 6.75 -12.60 -22.78
C ASP A 228 6.47 -13.05 -24.22
N SER A 229 5.59 -12.35 -24.94
CA SER A 229 5.27 -12.63 -26.34
C SER A 229 6.26 -12.00 -27.31
N LEU A 230 6.82 -10.83 -26.97
CA LEU A 230 7.83 -10.13 -27.78
C LEU A 230 9.22 -10.76 -27.65
N SER A 231 9.56 -11.29 -26.47
CA SER A 231 10.83 -11.99 -26.22
C SER A 231 10.95 -13.35 -26.93
N GLN A 232 9.85 -13.90 -27.46
CA GLN A 232 9.87 -15.15 -28.23
C GLN A 232 10.06 -14.95 -29.76
N GLU A 233 10.00 -13.71 -30.26
CA GLU A 233 10.14 -13.42 -31.70
C GLU A 233 11.56 -12.99 -32.12
N ASP A 234 12.48 -12.74 -31.17
CA ASP A 234 13.85 -12.22 -31.44
C ASP A 234 14.99 -13.27 -31.29
N GLU A 235 14.70 -14.57 -31.37
CA GLU A 235 15.72 -15.65 -31.37
C GLU A 235 16.19 -16.10 -32.77
N ASP A 236 16.16 -15.24 -33.80
CA ASP A 236 16.72 -15.61 -35.12
C ASP A 236 17.25 -14.43 -35.96
N GLU A 237 18.26 -13.68 -35.50
CA GLU A 237 19.20 -13.03 -36.42
C GLU A 237 20.65 -13.15 -35.92
N GLY A 238 21.44 -13.92 -36.67
CA GLY A 238 22.83 -14.25 -36.37
C GLY A 238 23.77 -13.05 -36.43
N TRP A 239 24.60 -12.94 -35.40
CA TRP A 239 25.74 -12.04 -35.30
C TRP A 239 26.75 -12.31 -36.42
N GLY A 240 26.68 -11.52 -37.49
CA GLY A 240 27.75 -11.38 -38.48
C GLY A 240 28.61 -10.17 -38.10
N ASP A 241 29.83 -10.45 -37.63
CA ASP A 241 30.93 -9.48 -37.50
C ASP A 241 31.13 -8.72 -38.82
N GLU A 242 31.23 -7.39 -38.76
CA GLU A 242 32.05 -6.62 -39.71
C GLU A 242 32.42 -5.24 -39.14
N GLU A 243 33.58 -4.79 -39.58
CA GLU A 243 34.56 -3.97 -38.88
C GLU A 243 34.30 -2.45 -38.87
N GLU A 244 35.08 -1.79 -38.02
CA GLU A 244 35.30 -0.35 -37.86
C GLU A 244 35.11 0.52 -39.12
N ASN A 245 34.38 1.62 -38.97
CA ASN A 245 34.65 2.83 -39.75
C ASN A 245 34.30 4.09 -38.95
N ASP A 246 35.35 4.79 -38.51
CA ASP A 246 35.29 6.19 -38.11
C ASP A 246 34.78 7.03 -39.29
N ASN A 247 33.67 7.73 -39.10
CA ASN A 247 33.39 8.96 -39.83
C ASN A 247 32.54 9.90 -38.97
N ASP A 248 33.12 11.07 -38.71
CA ASP A 248 32.43 12.28 -38.27
C ASP A 248 31.22 12.55 -39.17
N ASP A 249 30.01 12.44 -38.64
CA ASP A 249 28.83 13.04 -39.25
C ASP A 249 27.96 13.70 -38.15
N GLU A 250 28.05 15.04 -38.16
CA GLU A 250 27.04 16.03 -37.80
C GLU A 250 25.70 15.44 -37.33
N VAL A 251 25.42 15.52 -36.02
CA VAL A 251 24.10 15.18 -35.45
C VAL A 251 23.09 16.22 -35.93
N ALA A 252 22.50 15.96 -37.09
CA ALA A 252 21.34 16.64 -37.58
C ALA A 252 20.17 16.36 -36.64
N LEU A 253 19.94 17.28 -35.69
CA LEU A 253 18.72 17.39 -34.89
C LEU A 253 17.53 17.72 -35.81
N SER A 254 17.08 16.70 -36.54
CA SER A 254 15.87 16.74 -37.34
C SER A 254 14.67 16.38 -36.46
N GLY A 255 13.88 17.39 -36.13
CA GLY A 255 12.43 17.23 -36.02
C GLY A 255 11.84 16.50 -34.83
N GLN A 256 12.60 16.12 -33.80
CA GLN A 256 12.00 15.59 -32.58
C GLN A 256 11.35 16.72 -31.78
N SER A 257 10.04 16.62 -31.53
CA SER A 257 9.34 17.60 -30.71
C SER A 257 9.82 17.48 -29.25
N LEU A 258 9.83 18.58 -28.51
CA LEU A 258 10.20 18.55 -27.09
C LEU A 258 9.40 17.51 -26.29
N SER A 259 8.17 17.21 -26.72
CA SER A 259 7.32 16.16 -26.13
C SER A 259 7.88 14.76 -26.32
N SER A 260 8.51 14.43 -27.45
CA SER A 260 9.08 13.08 -27.67
C SER A 260 10.37 12.87 -26.88
N LEU A 261 11.14 13.95 -26.65
CA LEU A 261 12.29 13.92 -25.75
C LEU A 261 11.86 13.79 -24.27
N ILE A 262 10.75 14.43 -23.89
CA ILE A 262 10.18 14.27 -22.54
C ILE A 262 9.59 12.88 -22.35
N ASP A 263 8.88 12.32 -23.34
CA ASP A 263 8.33 10.97 -23.26
C ASP A 263 9.45 9.93 -23.15
N ALA A 264 10.49 10.00 -24.00
CA ALA A 264 11.64 9.10 -23.92
C ALA A 264 12.40 9.21 -22.59
N MET A 265 12.59 10.42 -22.06
CA MET A 265 13.20 10.61 -20.75
C MET A 265 12.29 10.18 -19.59
N SER A 266 10.97 10.16 -19.79
CA SER A 266 10.01 9.70 -18.79
C SER A 266 9.89 8.18 -18.77
N GLU A 267 9.97 7.53 -19.93
CA GLU A 267 10.02 6.06 -20.03
C GLU A 267 11.30 5.53 -19.37
N ASP A 268 12.47 6.15 -19.61
CA ASP A 268 13.72 5.73 -18.95
C ASP A 268 13.73 5.99 -17.43
N TYR A 269 13.05 7.04 -16.94
CA TYR A 269 12.95 7.32 -15.50
C TYR A 269 11.88 6.49 -14.78
N ILE A 270 10.84 6.03 -15.49
CA ILE A 270 9.77 5.19 -14.95
C ILE A 270 10.18 3.72 -14.99
N ASN A 271 10.75 3.24 -16.10
CA ASN A 271 11.24 1.85 -16.21
C ASN A 271 12.48 1.61 -15.34
N GLY A 272 13.34 2.62 -15.14
CA GLY A 272 14.50 2.51 -14.25
C GLY A 272 14.18 2.41 -12.74
N LEU A 273 12.91 2.57 -12.34
CA LEU A 273 12.47 2.36 -10.95
C LEU A 273 11.80 0.99 -10.73
N ASP A 274 11.27 0.37 -11.78
CA ASP A 274 10.61 -0.95 -11.72
C ASP A 274 11.57 -2.11 -12.04
N ASP A 275 12.69 -1.85 -12.76
CA ASP A 275 13.72 -2.86 -13.12
C ASP A 275 14.88 -3.01 -12.12
N VAL A 276 14.78 -2.39 -10.94
CA VAL A 276 15.59 -2.87 -9.81
C VAL A 276 14.91 -4.16 -9.39
N GLU A 277 15.46 -5.33 -9.72
CA GLU A 277 15.10 -6.59 -9.07
C GLU A 277 14.99 -6.29 -7.57
N GLU A 278 13.77 -6.13 -7.06
CA GLU A 278 13.56 -5.90 -5.63
C GLU A 278 14.20 -7.10 -4.97
N GLU A 279 15.33 -6.93 -4.27
CA GLU A 279 15.91 -8.00 -3.46
C GLU A 279 14.78 -8.50 -2.54
N GLU A 280 14.13 -9.59 -2.96
CA GLU A 280 12.85 -9.97 -2.39
C GLU A 280 13.09 -10.35 -0.93
N ASP A 281 12.55 -9.54 -0.02
CA ASP A 281 12.79 -9.69 1.41
C ASP A 281 12.45 -11.13 1.83
N PRO A 282 13.40 -11.88 2.43
CA PRO A 282 13.18 -13.26 2.80
C PRO A 282 12.04 -13.44 3.80
N ASP A 283 11.63 -12.38 4.51
CA ASP A 283 10.47 -12.41 5.39
C ASP A 283 9.14 -12.41 4.63
N TYR A 284 9.09 -11.80 3.44
CA TYR A 284 7.88 -11.80 2.62
C TYR A 284 7.56 -13.21 2.12
N LYS A 285 8.58 -13.95 1.69
CA LYS A 285 8.44 -15.33 1.20
C LYS A 285 7.90 -16.32 2.25
N LYS A 286 8.05 -15.98 3.54
CA LYS A 286 7.52 -16.79 4.66
C LYS A 286 6.06 -16.50 4.96
N ASP A 287 5.54 -15.36 4.52
CA ASP A 287 4.14 -15.00 4.74
C ASP A 287 3.24 -15.72 3.70
N PRO A 288 2.21 -16.47 4.12
CA PRO A 288 1.26 -17.10 3.19
C PRO A 288 0.61 -16.12 2.21
N ILE A 289 0.47 -14.85 2.59
CA ILE A 289 -0.08 -13.80 1.73
C ILE A 289 0.76 -13.64 0.47
N TYR A 290 2.08 -13.76 0.56
CA TYR A 290 2.97 -13.54 -0.57
C TYR A 290 2.65 -14.46 -1.76
N GLN A 291 2.21 -15.69 -1.51
CA GLN A 291 1.87 -16.68 -2.55
C GLN A 291 0.47 -16.49 -3.18
N ILE A 292 -0.35 -15.59 -2.64
CA ILE A 292 -1.71 -15.38 -3.15
C ILE A 292 -1.66 -14.66 -4.51
N ASP A 293 -2.34 -15.21 -5.51
CA ASP A 293 -2.67 -14.48 -6.74
C ASP A 293 -3.70 -13.41 -6.40
N LEU A 294 -3.26 -12.14 -6.39
CA LEU A 294 -4.09 -11.03 -5.98
C LEU A 294 -5.22 -10.75 -6.97
N GLN A 295 -4.99 -10.90 -8.27
CA GLN A 295 -6.02 -10.71 -9.28
C GLN A 295 -7.14 -11.75 -9.12
N ALA A 296 -6.78 -13.03 -8.98
CA ALA A 296 -7.74 -14.10 -8.77
C ALA A 296 -8.52 -13.92 -7.46
N TYR A 297 -7.81 -13.60 -6.37
CA TYR A 297 -8.42 -13.35 -5.07
C TYR A 297 -9.44 -12.20 -5.10
N LEU A 298 -9.07 -11.04 -5.67
CA LEU A 298 -9.96 -9.88 -5.75
C LEU A 298 -11.15 -10.15 -6.69
N THR A 299 -10.93 -10.87 -7.79
CA THR A 299 -12.00 -11.27 -8.70
C THR A 299 -13.04 -12.11 -7.97
N GLU A 300 -12.63 -13.18 -7.28
CA GLU A 300 -13.53 -14.05 -6.52
C GLU A 300 -14.25 -13.29 -5.40
N PHE A 301 -13.52 -12.43 -4.68
CA PHE A 301 -14.06 -11.61 -3.61
C PHE A 301 -15.17 -10.68 -4.09
N ILE A 302 -14.92 -9.90 -5.15
CA ILE A 302 -15.88 -8.92 -5.67
C ILE A 302 -17.08 -9.63 -6.32
N GLN A 303 -16.86 -10.74 -7.05
CA GLN A 303 -17.94 -11.57 -7.59
C GLN A 303 -18.83 -12.12 -6.47
N SER A 304 -18.24 -12.68 -5.42
CA SER A 304 -18.99 -13.19 -4.26
C SER A 304 -19.77 -12.08 -3.56
N LEU A 305 -19.19 -10.89 -3.39
CA LEU A 305 -19.86 -9.73 -2.80
C LEU A 305 -21.04 -9.26 -3.67
N SER A 306 -20.91 -9.30 -5.00
CA SER A 306 -21.97 -8.88 -5.94
C SER A 306 -23.25 -9.70 -5.86
N GLN A 307 -23.15 -10.94 -5.35
CA GLN A 307 -24.29 -11.83 -5.17
C GLN A 307 -25.00 -11.60 -3.83
N GLN A 308 -24.43 -10.79 -2.94
CA GLN A 308 -25.00 -10.53 -1.61
C GLN A 308 -26.09 -9.46 -1.67
N PRO A 309 -27.12 -9.50 -0.80
CA PRO A 309 -28.16 -8.47 -0.73
C PRO A 309 -27.62 -7.07 -0.44
N CYS A 310 -26.52 -6.97 0.31
CA CYS A 310 -25.86 -5.70 0.61
C CYS A 310 -25.20 -5.05 -0.61
N TYR A 311 -25.10 -5.75 -1.75
CA TYR A 311 -24.46 -5.23 -2.95
C TYR A 311 -25.11 -3.96 -3.48
N ALA A 312 -26.42 -3.80 -3.26
CA ALA A 312 -27.17 -2.60 -3.63
C ALA A 312 -26.56 -1.30 -3.05
N MET A 313 -25.94 -1.40 -1.87
CA MET A 313 -25.24 -0.26 -1.24
C MET A 313 -23.99 0.16 -2.02
N PHE A 314 -23.31 -0.78 -2.69
CA PHE A 314 -22.09 -0.49 -3.43
C PHE A 314 -22.40 -0.08 -4.86
N CYS A 315 -23.34 -0.78 -5.53
CA CYS A 315 -23.61 -0.55 -6.94
C CYS A 315 -24.16 0.85 -7.26
N ALA A 316 -24.84 1.47 -6.30
CA ALA A 316 -25.34 2.85 -6.42
C ALA A 316 -24.22 3.91 -6.54
N HIS A 317 -22.98 3.56 -6.16
CA HIS A 317 -21.84 4.48 -6.13
C HIS A 317 -20.83 4.26 -7.26
N HIS A 318 -21.07 3.34 -8.20
CA HIS A 318 -20.11 3.08 -9.27
C HIS A 318 -19.98 4.26 -10.24
N ASN A 319 -18.74 4.64 -10.55
CA ASN A 319 -18.41 5.48 -11.70
C ASN A 319 -18.18 4.62 -12.97
N GLU A 320 -18.06 5.25 -14.14
CA GLU A 320 -17.95 4.50 -15.40
C GLU A 320 -16.65 3.68 -15.52
N ALA A 321 -15.55 4.15 -14.95
CA ALA A 321 -14.29 3.40 -14.92
C ALA A 321 -14.42 2.12 -14.09
N GLU A 322 -15.02 2.20 -12.91
CA GLU A 322 -15.29 1.05 -12.04
C GLU A 322 -16.25 0.06 -12.73
N LYS A 323 -17.30 0.54 -13.40
CA LYS A 323 -18.19 -0.33 -14.19
C LYS A 323 -17.44 -1.04 -15.31
N CYS A 324 -16.45 -0.39 -15.94
CA CYS A 324 -15.63 -1.03 -16.96
C CYS A 324 -14.89 -2.24 -16.39
N VAL A 325 -14.19 -2.05 -15.26
CA VAL A 325 -13.47 -3.13 -14.56
C VAL A 325 -14.43 -4.24 -14.11
N LEU A 326 -15.61 -3.91 -13.58
CA LEU A 326 -16.58 -4.91 -13.14
C LEU A 326 -17.12 -5.76 -14.31
N ARG A 327 -17.26 -5.19 -15.51
CA ARG A 327 -17.65 -5.95 -16.71
C ARG A 327 -16.58 -6.96 -17.14
N THR A 328 -15.29 -6.66 -16.97
CA THR A 328 -14.20 -7.59 -17.34
C THR A 328 -14.23 -8.86 -16.48
N ILE A 329 -14.76 -8.77 -15.25
CA ILE A 329 -14.96 -9.91 -14.35
C ILE A 329 -16.40 -10.44 -14.33
N ASN A 330 -17.20 -10.16 -15.37
CA ASN A 330 -18.56 -10.68 -15.57
C ASN A 330 -19.59 -10.27 -14.49
N ILE A 331 -19.43 -9.12 -13.85
CA ILE A 331 -20.43 -8.59 -12.93
C ILE A 331 -21.39 -7.68 -13.72
N PRO A 332 -22.72 -7.86 -13.60
CA PRO A 332 -23.68 -6.99 -14.26
C PRO A 332 -23.71 -5.62 -13.55
N VAL A 333 -23.51 -4.53 -14.31
CA VAL A 333 -23.36 -3.16 -13.80
C VAL A 333 -24.23 -2.14 -14.51
#